data_AF-A0A839UKI3-F1
#
_entry.id   AF-A0A839UKI3-F1
#
_cell.length_a   1.000
_cell.length_b   1.000
_cell.length_c   1.000
_cell.angle_alpha   90.00
_cell.angle_beta   90.00
_cell.angle_gamma   90.00
#
_symmetry.space_group_name_H-M   'P 1'
#
loop_
_entity.id
_entity.type
_entity.pdbx_description
1 polymer ?
#
loop_
_entity_poly.entity_id
_entity_poly.type
_entity_poly.pdbx_seq_one_letter_code
_entity_poly.pdbx_strand_id
1 'polypeptide(L)'
;MKKIILALGLVGLFAAPVTLACDEACQREKATKKTGEDFPKYLTWKYCEGIAGEFMTSTMKSLQSYTEKHLDVTRRRGMRNTQSYLEQRKDWLTECDNYMAATGKGRVFRDDKTTNNIMAAIDSVNAELGSLLSGVTYANEGGDDTQVAQTKFDELFTLVDNHKNILLMKGHMITSR
;
A
#
# COMPACT_ATOMS: atom_id res chain seq x y z
N MET A 1 55.06 -47.76 38.67
CA MET A 1 55.24 -46.39 38.14
C MET A 1 55.20 -46.42 36.62
N LYS A 2 54.10 -45.98 35.99
CA LYS A 2 54.06 -45.58 34.57
C LYS A 2 52.82 -44.72 34.37
N LYS A 3 53.06 -43.46 34.00
CA LYS A 3 52.07 -42.41 33.73
C LYS A 3 51.49 -42.67 32.34
N ILE A 4 50.18 -42.62 32.18
CA ILE A 4 49.55 -42.39 30.88
C ILE A 4 48.61 -41.19 31.05
N ILE A 5 49.01 -40.13 30.36
CA ILE A 5 48.41 -38.81 30.31
C ILE A 5 47.10 -38.94 29.51
N LEU A 6 45.97 -38.64 30.14
CA LEU A 6 44.66 -38.57 29.49
C LEU A 6 44.51 -37.19 28.85
N ALA A 7 44.43 -37.20 27.52
CA ALA A 7 44.25 -36.03 26.69
C ALA A 7 42.85 -35.43 26.87
N LEU A 8 42.76 -34.26 27.50
CA LEU A 8 41.66 -33.32 27.31
C LEU A 8 42.00 -32.41 26.13
N GLY A 9 41.40 -32.68 24.97
CA GLY A 9 41.60 -31.91 23.75
C GLY A 9 40.26 -31.52 23.13
N LEU A 10 39.89 -30.26 23.33
CA LEU A 10 38.98 -29.41 22.55
C LEU A 10 38.05 -30.11 21.55
N VAL A 11 36.77 -30.25 21.92
CA VAL A 11 35.65 -30.20 20.96
C VAL A 11 34.64 -29.17 21.44
N GLY A 12 35.09 -27.92 21.49
CA GLY A 12 34.22 -26.75 21.55
C GLY A 12 34.00 -26.22 20.14
N LEU A 13 33.33 -27.01 19.30
CA LEU A 13 32.84 -26.53 18.02
C LEU A 13 31.83 -25.43 18.32
N PHE A 14 32.25 -24.20 18.05
CA PHE A 14 31.43 -23.00 18.01
C PHE A 14 30.15 -23.28 17.21
N ALA A 15 29.07 -23.62 17.92
CA ALA A 15 27.72 -23.50 17.40
C ALA A 15 27.40 -22.00 17.39
N ALA A 16 28.02 -21.26 16.46
CA ALA A 16 27.47 -19.99 16.05
C ALA A 16 26.04 -20.29 15.57
N PRO A 17 25.00 -19.64 16.12
CA PRO A 17 23.68 -19.78 15.55
C PRO A 17 23.79 -19.35 14.10
N VAL A 18 23.59 -20.28 13.18
CA VAL A 18 23.36 -19.96 11.77
C VAL A 18 22.21 -18.96 11.82
N THR A 19 22.51 -17.69 11.55
CA THR A 19 21.50 -16.66 11.35
C THR A 19 20.80 -17.04 10.05
N LEU A 20 19.93 -18.05 10.11
CA LEU A 20 19.03 -18.42 9.04
C LEU A 20 18.29 -17.13 8.71
N ALA A 21 18.47 -16.65 7.48
CA ALA A 21 17.79 -15.47 6.98
C ALA A 21 16.30 -15.64 7.30
N CYS A 22 15.76 -14.75 8.13
CA CYS A 22 14.38 -14.81 8.58
C CYS A 22 13.49 -14.50 7.38
N ASP A 23 12.85 -15.53 6.84
CA ASP A 23 11.87 -15.42 5.76
C ASP A 23 10.57 -14.76 6.26
N GLU A 24 9.63 -14.55 5.34
CA GLU A 24 8.36 -13.90 5.66
C GLU A 24 7.58 -14.62 6.77
N ALA A 25 7.59 -15.95 6.80
CA ALA A 25 6.90 -16.72 7.84
C ALA A 25 7.50 -16.47 9.22
N CYS A 26 8.84 -16.48 9.31
CA CYS A 26 9.57 -16.10 10.50
C CYS A 26 9.28 -14.65 10.94
N GLN A 27 9.19 -13.70 10.00
CA GLN A 27 8.86 -12.31 10.31
C GLN A 27 7.41 -12.15 10.81
N ARG A 28 6.47 -12.90 10.22
CA ARG A 28 5.08 -12.93 10.68
C ARG A 28 4.98 -13.44 12.10
N GLU A 29 5.64 -14.56 12.41
CA GLU A 29 5.62 -15.13 13.76
C GLU A 29 6.19 -14.13 14.79
N LYS A 30 7.29 -13.45 14.44
CA LYS A 30 7.87 -12.39 15.28
C LYS A 30 6.91 -11.22 15.46
N ALA A 31 6.24 -10.79 14.40
CA ALA A 31 5.27 -9.71 14.43
C ALA A 31 4.09 -10.06 15.35
N THR A 32 3.48 -11.23 15.16
CA THR A 32 2.38 -11.75 15.99
C THR A 32 2.78 -11.87 17.46
N LYS A 33 3.98 -12.38 17.76
CA LYS A 33 4.50 -12.43 19.14
C LYS A 33 4.70 -11.05 19.76
N LYS A 34 5.04 -10.05 18.95
CA LYS A 34 5.31 -8.67 19.39
C LYS A 34 4.03 -7.86 19.60
N THR A 35 3.05 -7.97 18.71
CA THR A 35 1.81 -7.19 18.74
C THR A 35 0.68 -7.90 19.48
N GLY A 36 0.73 -9.22 19.58
CA GLY A 36 -0.39 -10.04 20.06
C GLY A 36 -1.52 -10.20 19.03
N GLU A 37 -1.31 -9.75 17.79
CA GLU A 37 -2.29 -9.80 16.71
C GLU A 37 -1.95 -10.92 15.72
N ASP A 38 -2.93 -11.75 15.41
CA ASP A 38 -2.82 -12.75 14.35
C ASP A 38 -3.13 -12.10 12.99
N PHE A 39 -2.19 -12.23 12.06
CA PHE A 39 -2.40 -11.77 10.68
C PHE A 39 -3.17 -12.82 9.86
N PRO A 40 -4.16 -12.40 9.05
CA PRO A 40 -4.83 -13.31 8.12
C PRO A 40 -3.86 -14.08 7.23
N LYS A 41 -4.15 -15.35 6.97
CA LYS A 41 -3.26 -16.24 6.20
C LYS A 41 -3.04 -15.77 4.76
N TYR A 42 -4.00 -15.05 4.16
CA TYR A 42 -3.89 -14.56 2.80
C TYR A 42 -2.91 -13.40 2.65
N LEU A 43 -2.69 -12.61 3.71
CA LEU A 43 -1.72 -11.51 3.66
C LEU A 43 -0.35 -12.11 3.44
N THR A 44 0.31 -11.73 2.35
CA THR A 44 1.71 -12.06 2.10
C THR A 44 2.41 -10.85 1.50
N TRP A 45 3.75 -10.76 1.54
CA TRP A 45 4.47 -9.67 0.89
C TRP A 45 4.12 -9.61 -0.59
N LYS A 46 4.06 -10.76 -1.26
CA LYS A 46 3.66 -10.87 -2.67
C LYS A 46 2.22 -10.40 -2.90
N TYR A 47 1.29 -10.75 -2.02
CA TYR A 47 -0.09 -10.27 -2.11
C TYR A 47 -0.14 -8.75 -2.00
N CYS A 48 0.53 -8.18 -1.00
CA CYS A 48 0.57 -6.74 -0.75
C CYS A 48 1.19 -5.96 -1.91
N GLU A 49 2.32 -6.44 -2.44
CA GLU A 49 2.96 -5.89 -3.63
C GLU A 49 2.03 -5.96 -4.86
N GLY A 50 1.25 -7.04 -4.99
CA GLY A 50 0.23 -7.19 -6.02
C GLY A 50 -0.90 -6.16 -5.89
N ILE A 51 -1.44 -5.96 -4.68
CA ILE A 51 -2.47 -4.94 -4.41
C ILE A 51 -1.95 -3.54 -4.72
N ALA A 52 -0.72 -3.20 -4.29
CA ALA A 52 -0.08 -1.93 -4.61
C ALA A 52 0.10 -1.74 -6.12
N GLY A 53 0.56 -2.78 -6.82
CA GLY A 53 0.73 -2.79 -8.27
C GLY A 53 -0.57 -2.58 -9.03
N GLU A 54 -1.64 -3.27 -8.64
CA GLU A 54 -2.99 -3.11 -9.23
C GLU A 54 -3.53 -1.69 -9.00
N PHE A 55 -3.32 -1.15 -7.79
CA PHE A 55 -3.73 0.21 -7.46
C PHE A 55 -3.03 1.23 -8.38
N MET A 56 -1.71 1.13 -8.54
CA MET A 56 -0.91 2.05 -9.36
C MET A 56 -1.16 1.93 -10.87
N THR A 57 -1.86 0.88 -11.32
CA THR A 57 -2.05 0.59 -12.75
C THR A 57 -3.52 0.59 -13.15
N SER A 58 -4.19 -0.56 -13.05
CA SER A 58 -5.56 -0.76 -13.53
C SER A 58 -6.55 0.14 -12.78
N THR A 59 -6.35 0.35 -11.48
CA THR A 59 -7.21 1.21 -10.66
C THR A 59 -7.08 2.66 -11.09
N MET A 60 -5.86 3.22 -11.18
CA MET A 60 -5.66 4.60 -11.65
C MET A 60 -6.24 4.81 -13.05
N LYS A 61 -6.01 3.87 -13.98
CA LYS A 61 -6.59 3.96 -15.33
C LYS A 61 -8.11 3.98 -15.32
N SER A 62 -8.74 3.16 -14.47
CA SER A 62 -10.20 3.14 -14.35
C SER A 62 -10.75 4.44 -13.77
N LEU A 63 -10.08 5.01 -12.75
CA LEU A 63 -10.48 6.27 -12.13
C LEU A 63 -10.28 7.46 -13.07
N GLN A 64 -9.21 7.49 -13.85
CA GLN A 64 -8.99 8.49 -14.91
C GLN A 64 -10.14 8.45 -15.92
N SER A 65 -10.47 7.26 -16.44
CA SER A 65 -11.59 7.14 -17.39
C SER A 65 -12.94 7.50 -16.76
N TYR A 66 -13.14 7.30 -15.45
CA TYR A 66 -14.33 7.77 -14.77
C TYR A 66 -14.36 9.30 -14.72
N THR A 67 -13.25 9.91 -14.30
CA THR A 67 -13.11 11.37 -14.17
C THR A 67 -13.35 12.07 -15.51
N GLU A 68 -12.78 11.56 -16.60
CA GLU A 68 -12.89 12.14 -17.95
C GLU A 68 -14.29 12.03 -18.57
N LYS A 69 -15.05 10.98 -18.24
CA LYS A 69 -16.26 10.61 -19.01
C LYS A 69 -17.54 10.64 -18.19
N HIS A 70 -17.44 10.56 -16.87
CA HIS A 70 -18.55 10.19 -16.00
C HIS A 70 -18.64 11.00 -14.70
N LEU A 71 -17.66 11.86 -14.40
CA LEU A 71 -17.74 12.78 -13.28
C LEU A 71 -18.75 13.88 -13.60
N ASP A 72 -19.94 13.75 -13.02
CA ASP A 72 -21.08 14.62 -13.27
C ASP A 72 -22.00 14.53 -12.04
N VAL A 73 -22.37 15.69 -11.47
CA VAL A 73 -23.25 15.77 -10.29
C VAL A 73 -24.63 15.17 -10.52
N THR A 74 -25.11 15.12 -11.77
CA THR A 74 -26.37 14.47 -12.13
C THR A 74 -26.28 12.94 -12.03
N ARG A 75 -25.07 12.37 -12.15
CA ARG A 75 -24.80 10.93 -12.16
C ARG A 75 -24.40 10.38 -10.79
N ARG A 76 -25.23 10.67 -9.78
CA ARG A 76 -24.99 10.31 -8.36
C ARG A 76 -24.69 8.83 -8.12
N ARG A 77 -25.26 7.91 -8.90
CA ARG A 77 -24.97 6.47 -8.78
C ARG A 77 -23.53 6.14 -9.16
N GLY A 78 -23.01 6.72 -10.24
CA GLY A 78 -21.62 6.51 -10.65
C GLY A 78 -20.65 7.03 -9.60
N MET A 79 -20.94 8.22 -9.06
CA MET A 79 -20.17 8.83 -7.98
C MET A 79 -20.12 7.98 -6.71
N ARG A 80 -21.26 7.46 -6.23
CA ARG A 80 -21.29 6.53 -5.08
C ARG A 80 -20.48 5.26 -5.34
N ASN A 81 -20.63 4.67 -6.52
CA ASN A 81 -19.88 3.46 -6.87
C ASN A 81 -18.37 3.74 -6.87
N THR A 82 -17.93 4.86 -7.43
CA THR A 82 -16.51 5.27 -7.42
C THR A 82 -16.01 5.54 -6.01
N GLN A 83 -16.80 6.20 -5.16
CA GLN A 83 -16.46 6.45 -3.76
C GLN A 83 -16.27 5.13 -2.99
N SER A 84 -17.24 4.21 -3.03
CA SER A 84 -17.14 2.90 -2.37
C SER A 84 -16.00 2.06 -2.93
N TYR A 85 -15.74 2.16 -4.23
CA TYR A 85 -14.60 1.49 -4.86
C TYR A 85 -13.26 2.01 -4.32
N LEU A 86 -13.09 3.33 -4.22
CA LEU A 86 -11.89 3.95 -3.66
C LEU A 86 -11.67 3.62 -2.18
N GLU A 87 -12.74 3.64 -1.39
CA GLU A 87 -12.73 3.24 0.02
C GLU A 87 -12.24 1.80 0.19
N GLN A 88 -12.81 0.85 -0.56
CA GLN A 88 -12.36 -0.54 -0.54
C GLN A 88 -10.88 -0.70 -0.93
N ARG A 89 -10.40 0.04 -1.94
CA ARG A 89 -8.98 -0.01 -2.32
C ARG A 89 -8.08 0.55 -1.24
N LYS A 90 -8.51 1.62 -0.55
CA LYS A 90 -7.79 2.18 0.59
C LYS A 90 -7.69 1.17 1.73
N ASP A 91 -8.78 0.47 2.04
CA ASP A 91 -8.80 -0.54 3.11
C ASP A 91 -7.78 -1.65 2.85
N TRP A 92 -7.76 -2.19 1.62
CA TRP A 92 -6.79 -3.21 1.25
C TRP A 92 -5.35 -2.71 1.30
N LEU A 93 -5.09 -1.50 0.80
CA LEU A 93 -3.76 -0.90 0.89
C LEU A 93 -3.32 -0.67 2.35
N THR A 94 -4.26 -0.28 3.22
CA THR A 94 -3.99 -0.01 4.64
C THR A 94 -3.67 -1.30 5.38
N GLU A 95 -4.45 -2.36 5.13
CA GLU A 95 -4.16 -3.69 5.67
C GLU A 95 -2.78 -4.19 5.23
N CYS A 96 -2.48 -4.05 3.93
CA CYS A 96 -1.18 -4.43 3.37
C CYS A 96 -0.02 -3.63 3.99
N ASP A 97 -0.21 -2.32 4.17
CA ASP A 97 0.81 -1.44 4.76
C ASP A 97 1.09 -1.79 6.22
N ASN A 98 0.04 -2.03 7.01
CA ASN A 98 0.16 -2.46 8.40
C ASN A 98 0.91 -3.80 8.50
N TYR A 99 0.57 -4.77 7.64
CA TYR A 99 1.24 -6.07 7.60
C TYR A 99 2.71 -5.96 7.20
N MET A 100 3.02 -5.21 6.15
CA MET A 100 4.39 -5.00 5.67
C MET A 100 5.25 -4.28 6.71
N ALA A 101 4.69 -3.30 7.41
CA ALA A 101 5.37 -2.58 8.48
C ALA A 101 5.63 -3.50 9.68
N ALA A 102 4.63 -4.28 10.11
CA ALA A 102 4.76 -5.20 11.23
C ALA A 102 5.77 -6.33 10.98
N THR A 103 5.84 -6.83 9.74
CA THR A 103 6.78 -7.88 9.32
C THR A 103 8.14 -7.37 8.85
N GLY A 104 8.42 -6.07 9.01
CA GLY A 104 9.72 -5.48 8.70
C GLY A 104 10.06 -5.42 7.20
N LYS A 105 9.08 -5.64 6.31
CA LYS A 105 9.27 -5.49 4.85
C LYS A 105 9.37 -4.04 4.42
N GLY A 106 8.81 -3.13 5.21
CA GLY A 106 8.74 -1.70 4.91
C GLY A 106 7.29 -1.25 4.79
N ARG A 107 6.99 -0.41 3.80
CA ARG A 107 5.65 0.13 3.55
C ARG A 107 5.04 -0.46 2.28
N VAL A 108 3.73 -0.31 2.12
CA VAL A 108 3.01 -0.76 0.90
C VAL A 108 3.48 0.01 -0.35
N PHE A 109 3.86 1.27 -0.16
CA PHE A 109 4.57 2.07 -1.14
C PHE A 109 6.03 2.28 -0.67
N ARG A 110 6.77 3.19 -1.33
CA ARG A 110 8.22 3.34 -1.10
C ARG A 110 8.62 3.57 0.36
N ASP A 111 7.93 4.47 1.03
CA ASP A 111 8.24 4.95 2.38
C ASP A 111 6.98 5.53 3.04
N ASP A 112 7.08 5.84 4.34
CA ASP A 112 5.98 6.36 5.14
C ASP A 112 5.35 7.61 4.52
N LYS A 113 6.20 8.53 4.01
CA LYS A 113 5.73 9.79 3.44
C LYS A 113 4.94 9.54 2.17
N THR A 114 5.45 8.71 1.26
CA THR A 114 4.76 8.35 0.02
C THR A 114 3.45 7.63 0.33
N THR A 115 3.45 6.67 1.26
CA THR A 115 2.23 5.97 1.65
C THR A 115 1.19 6.93 2.21
N ASN A 116 1.56 7.73 3.21
CA ASN A 116 0.63 8.65 3.87
C ASN A 116 0.07 9.68 2.89
N ASN A 117 0.88 10.21 1.97
CA ASN A 117 0.42 11.16 0.96
C ASN A 117 -0.60 10.53 0.01
N ILE A 118 -0.35 9.30 -0.48
CA ILE A 118 -1.29 8.61 -1.36
C ILE A 118 -2.60 8.31 -0.63
N MET A 119 -2.54 7.79 0.61
CA MET A 119 -3.73 7.50 1.42
C MET A 119 -4.56 8.76 1.71
N ALA A 120 -3.89 9.87 2.04
CA ALA A 120 -4.56 11.15 2.28
C ALA A 120 -5.21 11.71 1.00
N ALA A 121 -4.59 11.50 -0.18
CA ALA A 121 -5.19 11.88 -1.44
C ALA A 121 -6.44 11.04 -1.77
N ILE A 122 -6.43 9.74 -1.47
CA ILE A 122 -7.64 8.90 -1.58
C ILE A 122 -8.75 9.44 -0.67
N ASP A 123 -8.43 9.79 0.58
CA ASP A 123 -9.39 10.38 1.52
C ASP A 123 -9.94 11.71 1.03
N SER A 124 -9.09 12.57 0.46
CA SER A 124 -9.52 13.85 -0.07
C SER A 124 -10.48 13.68 -1.24
N VAL A 125 -10.27 12.69 -2.11
CA VAL A 125 -11.22 12.38 -3.19
C VAL A 125 -12.53 11.84 -2.62
N ASN A 126 -12.48 10.89 -1.69
CA ASN A 126 -13.68 10.31 -1.08
C ASN A 126 -14.53 11.34 -0.33
N ALA A 127 -13.89 12.26 0.38
CA ALA A 127 -14.57 13.36 1.08
C ALA A 127 -15.26 14.31 0.10
N GLU A 128 -14.61 14.62 -1.01
CA GLU A 128 -15.17 15.51 -2.03
C GLU A 128 -16.34 14.86 -2.77
N LEU A 129 -16.22 13.59 -3.19
CA LEU A 129 -17.35 12.83 -3.75
C LEU A 129 -18.51 12.76 -2.76
N GLY A 130 -18.23 12.58 -1.46
CA GLY A 130 -19.22 12.61 -0.40
C GLY A 130 -19.95 13.97 -0.29
N SER A 131 -19.22 15.06 -0.47
CA SER A 131 -19.76 16.43 -0.45
C SER A 131 -20.66 16.71 -1.66
N LEU A 132 -20.24 16.30 -2.86
CA LEU A 132 -21.10 16.38 -4.06
C LEU A 132 -22.34 15.49 -3.92
N LEU A 133 -22.19 14.32 -3.31
CA LEU A 133 -23.32 13.45 -2.98
C LEU A 133 -24.23 14.06 -1.91
N SER A 134 -23.76 14.87 -0.97
CA SER A 134 -24.66 15.58 -0.04
C SER A 134 -25.31 16.81 -0.67
N GLY A 135 -24.90 17.20 -1.88
CA GLY A 135 -25.46 18.33 -2.62
C GLY A 135 -24.78 19.66 -2.31
N VAL A 136 -23.53 19.63 -1.86
CA VAL A 136 -22.70 20.83 -1.75
C VAL A 136 -22.52 21.44 -3.14
N THR A 137 -22.77 22.74 -3.24
CA THR A 137 -22.50 23.54 -4.43
C THR A 137 -21.42 24.56 -4.12
N TYR A 138 -20.60 24.88 -5.11
CA TYR A 138 -19.52 25.85 -4.97
C TYR A 138 -19.90 27.18 -5.61
N ALA A 139 -19.40 28.28 -5.03
CA ALA A 139 -19.54 29.60 -5.63
C ALA A 139 -18.42 29.79 -6.64
N ASN A 140 -18.51 29.12 -7.79
CA ASN A 140 -17.54 29.22 -8.88
C ASN A 140 -18.19 29.84 -10.11
N GLU A 141 -17.45 30.73 -10.77
CA GLU A 141 -17.93 31.60 -11.87
C GLU A 141 -18.48 30.82 -13.09
N GLY A 142 -18.22 29.50 -13.17
CA GLY A 142 -18.65 28.61 -14.24
C GLY A 142 -19.76 27.61 -13.90
N GLY A 143 -20.23 27.54 -12.64
CA GLY A 143 -21.32 26.64 -12.22
C GLY A 143 -21.03 25.12 -12.30
N ASP A 144 -19.76 24.72 -12.43
CA ASP A 144 -19.35 23.32 -12.41
C ASP A 144 -18.92 22.91 -11.00
N ASP A 145 -19.83 22.31 -10.25
CA ASP A 145 -19.56 21.81 -8.90
C ASP A 145 -18.51 20.68 -8.88
N THR A 146 -18.18 20.06 -10.02
CA THR A 146 -17.23 18.93 -10.07
C THR A 146 -15.75 19.34 -10.15
N GLN A 147 -15.46 20.62 -10.38
CA GLN A 147 -14.08 21.10 -10.58
C GLN A 147 -13.16 20.81 -9.37
N VAL A 148 -13.70 20.89 -8.15
CA VAL A 148 -12.94 20.55 -6.93
C VAL A 148 -12.61 19.06 -6.91
N ALA A 149 -13.59 18.20 -7.20
CA ALA A 149 -13.36 16.75 -7.30
C ALA A 149 -12.31 16.41 -8.36
N GLN A 150 -12.36 17.06 -9.53
CA GLN A 150 -11.36 16.86 -10.58
C GLN A 150 -9.95 17.22 -10.11
N THR A 151 -9.80 18.36 -9.41
CA THR A 151 -8.51 18.77 -8.83
C THR A 151 -7.98 17.73 -7.84
N LYS A 152 -8.85 17.14 -7.01
CA LYS A 152 -8.46 16.08 -6.05
C LYS A 152 -8.05 14.79 -6.75
N PHE A 153 -8.74 14.41 -7.83
CA PHE A 153 -8.34 13.28 -8.66
C PHE A 153 -6.98 13.52 -9.31
N ASP A 154 -6.74 14.71 -9.87
CA ASP A 154 -5.46 15.05 -10.51
C ASP A 154 -4.29 15.01 -9.52
N GLU A 155 -4.50 15.45 -8.28
CA GLU A 155 -3.52 15.33 -7.20
C GLU A 155 -3.20 13.85 -6.90
N LEU A 156 -4.22 13.02 -6.74
CA LEU A 156 -4.04 11.57 -6.53
C LEU A 156 -3.27 10.93 -7.69
N PHE A 157 -3.65 11.22 -8.94
CA PHE A 157 -2.98 10.68 -10.12
C PHE A 157 -1.53 11.12 -10.19
N THR A 158 -1.24 12.39 -9.90
CA THR A 158 0.11 12.94 -9.90
C THR A 158 0.99 12.26 -8.84
N LEU A 159 0.47 12.06 -7.62
CA LEU A 159 1.20 11.38 -6.54
C LEU A 159 1.55 9.94 -6.92
N VAL A 160 0.58 9.21 -7.46
CA VAL A 160 0.76 7.81 -7.86
C VAL A 160 1.69 7.69 -9.06
N ASP A 161 1.56 8.54 -10.09
CA ASP A 161 2.42 8.50 -11.26
C ASP A 161 3.87 8.85 -10.91
N ASN A 162 4.09 9.88 -10.09
CA ASN A 162 5.41 10.22 -9.58
C ASN A 162 6.04 9.05 -8.81
N HIS A 163 5.26 8.37 -7.96
CA HIS A 163 5.75 7.20 -7.25
C HIS A 163 6.11 6.05 -8.21
N LYS A 164 5.23 5.75 -9.17
CA LYS A 164 5.43 4.72 -10.19
C LYS A 164 6.70 4.99 -11.01
N ASN A 165 6.92 6.23 -11.45
CA ASN A 165 8.10 6.63 -12.20
C ASN A 165 9.39 6.41 -11.40
N ILE A 166 9.36 6.70 -10.10
CA ILE A 166 10.50 6.41 -9.21
C ILE A 166 10.77 4.91 -9.11
N LEU A 167 9.74 4.08 -9.03
CA LEU A 167 9.91 2.62 -9.01
C LEU A 167 10.47 2.09 -10.33
N LEU A 168 10.01 2.61 -11.47
CA LEU A 168 10.51 2.25 -12.81
C LEU A 168 11.98 2.62 -12.97
N MET A 169 12.37 3.85 -12.61
CA MET A 169 13.76 4.30 -12.66
C MET A 169 14.69 3.45 -11.78
N LYS A 170 14.17 2.86 -10.71
CA LYS A 170 14.92 1.98 -9.80
C LYS A 170 14.87 0.50 -10.18
N GLY A 171 14.16 0.12 -11.24
CA GLY A 171 13.96 -1.28 -11.62
C GLY A 171 13.10 -2.09 -10.64
N HIS A 172 12.37 -1.41 -9.75
CA HIS A 172 11.45 -2.05 -8.78
C HIS A 172 10.06 -2.30 -9.38
N MET A 173 9.83 -1.88 -10.61
CA MET A 173 8.62 -2.16 -11.37
C MET A 173 9.01 -2.45 -12.82
N ILE A 174 8.37 -3.46 -13.43
CA ILE A 174 8.47 -3.74 -14.86
C ILE A 174 7.06 -3.64 -15.42
N THR A 175 6.82 -2.66 -16.29
CA THR A 175 5.59 -2.64 -17.09
C THR A 175 5.79 -3.56 -18.29
N SER A 176 5.08 -4.68 -18.37
CA SER A 176 5.03 -5.43 -19.64
C SER A 176 4.35 -4.56 -20.68
N ARG A 177 5.03 -4.36 -21.81
CA ARG A 177 4.53 -3.58 -22.94
C ARG A 177 3.37 -4.27 -23.64
#